data_AF-A0A534GFA1-F1
#
_entry.id   AF-A0A534GFA1-F1
#
_cell.length_a   1.000
_cell.length_b   1.000
_cell.length_c   1.000
_cell.angle_alpha   90.00
_cell.angle_beta   90.00
_cell.angle_gamma   90.00
#
_symmetry.space_group_name_H-M   'P 1'
#
loop_
_entity.id
_entity.type
_entity.pdbx_description
1 polymer ?
#
loop_
_entity_poly.entity_id
_entity_poly.type
_entity_poly.pdbx_seq_one_letter_code
_entity_poly.pdbx_strand_id
1 'polypeptide(L)'
;MNETEIIRQQLATERQHASAVANACASALGRAAPEALGGPSPLVQFRQACVDYLVWDLAQFEERDQRLAEVWHARLPSGHSARRAVDEALSRPGRSREALARLEAALAEPVAASPPPGAQKSWQEFVQFFNTVWSARRDAIEALLARHAHIGDWRLVGGIDADSILEERRRYRRVSATLPPGASLDGPPPARDS
;
A
#
# COMPACT_ATOMS: atom_id res chain seq x y z
N MET A 1 -15.95 5.19 -20.67
CA MET A 1 -15.50 4.79 -19.34
C MET A 1 -16.65 5.03 -18.38
N ASN A 2 -17.19 3.98 -17.76
CA ASN A 2 -18.20 4.14 -16.72
C ASN A 2 -17.53 4.45 -15.37
N GLU A 3 -18.31 4.90 -14.41
CA GLU A 3 -17.78 5.33 -13.11
C GLU A 3 -17.16 4.19 -12.29
N THR A 4 -17.70 2.96 -12.39
CA THR A 4 -17.08 1.78 -11.78
C THR A 4 -15.66 1.57 -12.32
N GLU A 5 -15.46 1.74 -13.63
CA GLU A 5 -14.13 1.65 -14.25
C GLU A 5 -13.19 2.73 -13.73
N ILE A 6 -13.66 3.97 -13.53
CA ILE A 6 -12.86 5.06 -12.96
C ILE A 6 -12.40 4.71 -11.54
N ILE A 7 -13.33 4.27 -10.68
CA ILE A 7 -13.02 3.89 -9.29
C ILE A 7 -12.03 2.73 -9.26
N ARG A 8 -12.26 1.69 -10.07
CA ARG A 8 -11.36 0.52 -10.16
C ARG A 8 -9.97 0.91 -10.66
N GLN A 9 -9.90 1.74 -11.69
CA GLN A 9 -8.63 2.23 -12.22
C GLN A 9 -7.85 3.04 -11.18
N GLN A 10 -8.54 3.88 -10.39
CA GLN A 10 -7.90 4.64 -9.33
C GLN A 10 -7.38 3.72 -8.22
N LEU A 11 -8.17 2.73 -7.77
CA LEU A 11 -7.72 1.75 -6.77
C LEU A 11 -6.53 0.92 -7.27
N ALA A 12 -6.52 0.52 -8.54
CA ALA A 12 -5.39 -0.17 -9.14
C ALA A 12 -4.14 0.72 -9.20
N THR A 13 -4.32 2.02 -9.50
CA THR A 13 -3.23 3.01 -9.52
C THR A 13 -2.62 3.17 -8.13
N GLU A 14 -3.45 3.35 -7.10
CA GLU A 14 -3.02 3.43 -5.68
C GLU A 14 -2.20 2.20 -5.27
N ARG A 15 -2.69 0.99 -5.58
CA ARG A 15 -1.97 -0.25 -5.29
C ARG A 15 -0.61 -0.33 -6.01
N GLN A 16 -0.57 0.04 -7.28
CA GLN A 16 0.66 0.04 -8.07
C GLN A 16 1.68 1.03 -7.48
N HIS A 17 1.23 2.25 -7.17
CA HIS A 17 2.07 3.27 -6.55
C HIS A 17 2.57 2.83 -5.17
N ALA A 18 1.72 2.25 -4.33
CA ALA A 18 2.12 1.74 -3.01
C ALA A 18 3.19 0.64 -3.12
N SER A 19 3.04 -0.30 -4.06
CA SER A 19 4.08 -1.30 -4.32
C SER A 19 5.37 -0.66 -4.82
N ALA A 20 5.30 0.29 -5.76
CA ALA A 20 6.47 1.03 -6.25
C ALA A 20 7.21 1.75 -5.12
N VAL A 21 6.50 2.47 -4.26
CA VAL A 21 7.06 3.20 -3.12
C VAL A 21 7.69 2.23 -2.11
N ALA A 22 7.01 1.16 -1.75
CA ALA A 22 7.52 0.16 -0.81
C ALA A 22 8.84 -0.47 -1.30
N ASN A 23 8.88 -0.88 -2.57
CA ASN A 23 10.07 -1.47 -3.19
C ASN A 23 11.23 -0.46 -3.32
N ALA A 24 10.93 0.77 -3.74
CA ALA A 24 11.94 1.82 -3.86
C ALA A 24 12.55 2.19 -2.50
N CYS A 25 11.72 2.24 -1.44
CA CYS A 25 12.19 2.50 -0.09
C CYS A 25 13.16 1.40 0.39
N ALA A 26 12.79 0.13 0.25
CA ALA A 26 13.67 -0.98 0.63
C ALA A 26 14.97 -1.00 -0.20
N SER A 27 14.90 -0.70 -1.50
CA SER A 27 16.09 -0.67 -2.37
C SER A 27 17.04 0.48 -2.06
N ALA A 28 16.51 1.68 -1.78
CA ALA A 28 17.31 2.87 -1.47
C ALA A 28 17.98 2.75 -0.10
N LEU A 29 17.24 2.27 0.91
CA LEU A 29 17.79 1.97 2.23
C LEU A 29 18.80 0.82 2.17
N GLY A 30 18.60 -0.11 1.23
CA GLY A 30 19.54 -1.16 0.81
C GLY A 30 20.94 -0.66 0.44
N ARG A 31 20.98 0.47 -0.27
CA ARG A 31 22.17 0.99 -0.98
C ARG A 31 22.85 2.17 -0.27
N ALA A 32 22.34 2.61 0.87
CA ALA A 32 22.83 3.79 1.57
C ALA A 32 24.31 3.64 1.95
N ALA A 33 25.16 4.40 1.26
CA ALA A 33 26.54 4.65 1.68
C ALA A 33 26.54 5.62 2.88
N PRO A 34 27.59 5.61 3.73
CA PRO A 34 27.70 6.56 4.83
C PRO A 34 27.79 8.00 4.28
N GLU A 35 26.71 8.76 4.35
CA GLU A 35 26.72 10.16 3.95
C GLU A 35 27.26 11.08 5.05
N ALA A 36 28.14 11.99 4.63
CA ALA A 36 28.86 12.95 5.44
C ALA A 36 27.94 14.04 6.02
N LEU A 37 28.38 14.54 7.18
CA LEU A 37 27.72 15.52 8.05
C LEU A 37 27.33 16.83 7.34
N GLY A 38 26.04 17.19 7.39
CA GLY A 38 25.57 18.57 7.17
C GLY A 38 24.24 18.71 6.42
N GLY A 39 23.11 18.49 7.11
CA GLY A 39 21.73 18.65 6.58
C GLY A 39 20.88 17.39 6.78
N PRO A 40 19.53 17.45 6.70
CA PRO A 40 18.72 16.24 6.63
C PRO A 40 19.09 15.50 5.34
N SER A 41 19.81 14.39 5.45
CA SER A 41 20.30 13.60 4.31
C SER A 41 19.15 13.39 3.31
N PRO A 42 19.39 13.54 2.00
CA PRO A 42 18.41 13.24 0.95
C PRO A 42 17.69 11.89 1.17
N LEU A 43 18.39 10.90 1.72
CA LEU A 43 17.83 9.61 2.09
C LEU A 43 16.78 9.70 3.20
N VAL A 44 16.98 10.55 4.21
CA VAL A 44 16.01 10.79 5.29
C VAL A 44 14.75 11.45 4.73
N GLN A 45 14.89 12.40 3.82
CA GLN A 45 13.76 13.06 3.18
C GLN A 45 12.97 12.08 2.30
N PHE A 46 13.67 11.23 1.53
CA PHE A 46 13.06 10.17 0.74
C PHE A 46 12.31 9.15 1.62
N ARG A 47 12.97 8.67 2.69
CA ARG A 47 12.37 7.74 3.65
C ARG A 47 11.09 8.33 4.24
N GLN A 48 11.12 9.59 4.67
CA GLN A 48 9.94 10.25 5.22
C GLN A 48 8.82 10.37 4.18
N ALA A 49 9.14 10.75 2.94
CA ALA A 49 8.14 10.84 1.88
C ALA A 49 7.49 9.47 1.58
N CYS A 50 8.28 8.39 1.56
CA CYS A 50 7.77 7.03 1.38
C CYS A 50 6.82 6.62 2.51
N VAL A 51 7.20 6.90 3.75
CA VAL A 51 6.39 6.59 4.94
C VAL A 51 5.09 7.40 4.93
N ASP A 52 5.17 8.71 4.69
CA ASP A 52 4.00 9.59 4.60
C ASP A 52 2.99 9.06 3.56
N TYR A 53 3.49 8.56 2.43
CA TYR A 53 2.67 7.93 1.38
C TYR A 53 2.06 6.61 1.85
N LEU A 54 2.88 5.67 2.31
CA LEU A 54 2.44 4.32 2.66
C LEU A 54 1.48 4.31 3.86
N VAL A 55 1.72 5.16 4.87
CA VAL A 55 0.81 5.29 6.02
C VAL A 55 -0.55 5.78 5.59
N TRP A 56 -0.58 6.82 4.74
CA TRP A 56 -1.83 7.36 4.21
C TRP A 56 -2.59 6.31 3.39
N ASP A 57 -1.93 5.64 2.44
CA ASP A 57 -2.54 4.65 1.55
C ASP A 57 -3.08 3.42 2.33
N LEU A 58 -2.26 2.87 3.22
CA LEU A 58 -2.68 1.73 4.06
C LEU A 58 -3.85 2.09 4.98
N ALA A 59 -3.87 3.30 5.54
CA ALA A 59 -5.00 3.76 6.35
C ALA A 59 -6.29 3.86 5.51
N GLN A 60 -6.20 4.37 4.27
CA GLN A 60 -7.34 4.37 3.35
C GLN A 60 -7.83 2.95 3.06
N PHE A 61 -6.94 1.99 2.79
CA PHE A 61 -7.35 0.61 2.57
C PHE A 61 -7.96 -0.08 3.79
N GLU A 62 -7.50 0.21 5.02
CA GLU A 62 -8.16 -0.30 6.24
C GLU A 62 -9.57 0.28 6.39
N GLU A 63 -9.74 1.58 6.13
CA GLU A 63 -11.04 2.24 6.21
C GLU A 63 -12.02 1.66 5.17
N ARG A 64 -11.56 1.40 3.95
CA ARG A 64 -12.35 0.75 2.89
C ARG A 64 -12.79 -0.66 3.28
N ASP A 65 -11.92 -1.45 3.93
CA ASP A 65 -12.27 -2.77 4.45
C ASP A 65 -13.38 -2.69 5.50
N GLN A 66 -13.29 -1.72 6.42
CA GLN A 66 -14.28 -1.50 7.45
C GLN A 66 -15.63 -1.07 6.84
N ARG A 67 -15.62 -0.11 5.90
CA ARG A 67 -16.82 0.31 5.16
C ARG A 67 -17.45 -0.84 4.36
N LEU A 68 -16.64 -1.70 3.74
CA LEU A 68 -17.13 -2.88 3.04
C LEU A 68 -17.92 -3.80 3.98
N ALA A 69 -17.35 -4.12 5.15
CA ALA A 69 -18.00 -4.94 6.16
C ALA A 69 -19.34 -4.33 6.56
N GLU A 70 -19.35 -3.04 6.90
CA GLU A 70 -20.54 -2.31 7.35
C GLU A 70 -21.64 -2.27 6.29
N VAL A 71 -21.32 -1.85 5.06
CA VAL A 71 -22.29 -1.72 3.96
C VAL A 71 -22.90 -3.08 3.62
N TRP A 72 -22.08 -4.13 3.54
CA TRP A 72 -22.59 -5.45 3.17
C TRP A 72 -23.31 -6.14 4.32
N HIS A 73 -22.93 -5.90 5.58
CA HIS A 73 -23.67 -6.41 6.74
C HIS A 73 -25.03 -5.75 6.90
N ALA A 74 -25.14 -4.45 6.60
CA ALA A 74 -26.40 -3.72 6.67
C ALA A 74 -27.36 -4.15 5.56
N ARG A 75 -26.85 -4.46 4.37
CA ARG A 75 -27.69 -4.76 3.19
C ARG A 75 -28.00 -6.24 3.01
N LEU A 76 -27.05 -7.13 3.28
CA LEU A 76 -27.17 -8.56 2.98
C LEU A 76 -27.51 -9.36 4.24
N PRO A 77 -28.48 -10.30 4.17
CA PRO A 77 -28.74 -11.23 5.26
C PRO A 77 -27.50 -12.05 5.63
N SER A 78 -27.38 -12.48 6.89
CA SER A 78 -26.24 -13.29 7.38
C SER A 78 -26.02 -14.59 6.60
N GLY A 79 -27.10 -15.19 6.08
CA GLY A 79 -27.05 -16.39 5.23
C GLY A 79 -26.67 -16.14 3.76
N HIS A 80 -26.45 -14.89 3.36
CA HIS A 80 -26.13 -14.56 1.96
C HIS A 80 -24.69 -14.96 1.61
N SER A 81 -24.50 -15.65 0.50
CA SER A 81 -23.18 -16.18 0.09
C SER A 81 -22.12 -15.09 -0.07
N ALA A 82 -22.48 -13.96 -0.69
CA ALA A 82 -21.57 -12.82 -0.87
C ALA A 82 -21.11 -12.21 0.47
N ARG A 83 -22.00 -12.13 1.47
CA ARG A 83 -21.63 -11.65 2.82
C ARG A 83 -20.63 -12.60 3.48
N ARG A 84 -20.91 -13.90 3.46
CA ARG A 84 -19.97 -14.91 3.99
C ARG A 84 -18.61 -14.86 3.31
N ALA A 85 -18.58 -14.69 2.00
CA ALA A 85 -17.33 -14.62 1.25
C ALA A 85 -16.49 -13.37 1.61
N VAL A 86 -17.14 -12.22 1.84
CA VAL A 86 -16.47 -11.03 2.35
C VAL A 86 -16.00 -11.22 3.79
N ASP A 87 -16.80 -11.82 4.67
CA ASP A 87 -16.38 -12.10 6.05
C ASP A 87 -15.16 -13.02 6.09
N GLU A 88 -15.15 -14.05 5.25
CA GLU A 88 -14.00 -14.93 5.08
C GLU A 88 -12.78 -14.14 4.58
N ALA A 89 -12.91 -13.35 3.50
CA ALA A 89 -11.80 -12.55 2.96
C ALA A 89 -11.27 -11.51 3.97
N LEU A 90 -12.15 -10.88 4.74
CA LEU A 90 -11.79 -9.88 5.74
C LEU A 90 -11.10 -10.49 6.96
N SER A 91 -11.42 -11.74 7.31
CA SER A 91 -10.79 -12.49 8.41
C SER A 91 -9.42 -13.08 8.06
N ARG A 92 -9.07 -13.18 6.77
CA ARG A 92 -7.73 -13.64 6.35
C ARG A 92 -6.63 -12.68 6.82
N PRO A 93 -5.40 -13.19 7.06
CA PRO A 93 -4.22 -12.34 7.27
C PRO A 93 -4.00 -11.38 6.09
N GLY A 94 -3.24 -10.30 6.32
CA GLY A 94 -3.00 -9.30 5.28
C GLY A 94 -3.80 -8.01 5.48
N ARG A 95 -4.19 -7.69 6.71
CA ARG A 95 -4.85 -6.41 7.01
C ARG A 95 -3.89 -5.26 6.82
N SER A 96 -4.39 -4.11 6.39
CA SER A 96 -3.57 -2.90 6.25
C SER A 96 -3.01 -2.47 7.60
N ARG A 97 -3.75 -2.69 8.70
CA ARG A 97 -3.22 -2.53 10.07
C ARG A 97 -1.99 -3.38 10.38
N GLU A 98 -1.92 -4.61 9.86
CA GLU A 98 -0.74 -5.46 10.02
C GLU A 98 0.45 -4.96 9.17
N ALA A 99 0.17 -4.43 7.98
CA ALA A 99 1.19 -3.81 7.14
C ALA A 99 1.76 -2.55 7.82
N LEU A 100 0.90 -1.71 8.41
CA LEU A 100 1.28 -0.53 9.19
C LEU A 100 2.16 -0.90 10.38
N ALA A 101 1.81 -1.94 11.15
CA ALA A 101 2.62 -2.39 12.28
C ALA A 101 4.02 -2.87 11.84
N ARG A 102 4.12 -3.56 10.69
CA ARG A 102 5.41 -3.96 10.11
C ARG A 102 6.21 -2.76 9.60
N LEU A 103 5.55 -1.77 9.00
CA LEU A 103 6.18 -0.52 8.58
C LEU A 103 6.74 0.24 9.79
N GLU A 104 5.97 0.33 10.88
CA GLU A 104 6.41 0.94 12.13
C GLU A 104 7.64 0.24 12.71
N ALA A 105 7.64 -1.11 12.74
CA ALA A 105 8.81 -1.88 13.16
C ALA A 105 10.04 -1.59 12.29
N ALA A 106 9.87 -1.48 10.97
CA ALA A 106 10.94 -1.10 10.05
C ALA A 106 11.41 0.36 10.22
N LEU A 107 10.60 1.22 10.82
CA LEU A 107 10.97 2.60 11.15
C LEU A 107 11.78 2.72 12.44
N ALA A 108 11.52 1.84 13.39
CA ALA A 108 12.24 1.77 14.65
C ALA A 108 13.71 1.31 14.48
N GLU A 109 14.07 0.68 13.35
CA GLU A 109 15.45 0.31 13.05
C GLU A 109 16.34 1.57 12.86
N PRO A 110 17.45 1.69 13.62
CA PRO A 110 18.36 2.83 13.49
C PRO A 110 19.01 2.87 12.10
N VAL A 111 18.98 4.03 11.46
CA VAL A 111 19.78 4.29 10.26
C VAL A 111 21.21 4.57 10.71
N ALA A 112 22.03 3.52 10.81
CA ALA A 112 23.44 3.61 11.18
C ALA A 112 24.34 3.77 9.94
N ALA A 113 25.43 4.53 10.09
CA ALA A 113 26.45 4.71 9.04
C ALA A 113 27.13 3.37 8.65
N SER A 114 27.16 2.42 9.58
CA SER A 114 27.51 1.01 9.34
C SER A 114 26.40 0.14 9.94
N PRO A 115 25.39 -0.24 9.15
CA PRO A 115 24.31 -1.08 9.64
C PRO A 115 24.85 -2.47 10.02
N PRO A 116 24.48 -3.03 11.19
CA PRO A 116 24.79 -4.43 11.48
C PRO A 116 24.13 -5.37 10.46
N PRO A 117 24.66 -6.59 10.26
CA PRO A 117 24.02 -7.60 9.42
C PRO A 117 22.56 -7.79 9.85
N GLY A 118 21.61 -7.47 8.98
CA GLY A 118 20.18 -7.55 9.28
C GLY A 118 19.47 -6.22 9.60
N ALA A 119 20.15 -5.08 9.59
CA ALA A 119 19.54 -3.74 9.78
C ALA A 119 18.60 -3.27 8.64
N GLN A 120 18.23 -4.19 7.74
CA GLN A 120 17.24 -3.99 6.67
C GLN A 120 16.21 -5.12 6.66
N LYS A 121 16.29 -6.04 7.63
CA LYS A 121 15.44 -7.24 7.69
C LYS A 121 13.99 -6.84 7.87
N SER A 122 13.70 -5.86 8.73
CA SER A 122 12.31 -5.41 8.93
C SER A 122 11.73 -4.73 7.68
N TRP A 123 12.53 -3.98 6.91
CA TRP A 123 12.08 -3.43 5.63
C TRP A 123 11.82 -4.51 4.58
N GLN A 124 12.71 -5.51 4.50
CA GLN A 124 12.52 -6.65 3.61
C GLN A 124 11.28 -7.48 4.00
N GLU A 125 11.07 -7.71 5.30
CA GLU A 125 9.89 -8.41 5.81
C GLU A 125 8.60 -7.62 5.56
N PHE A 126 8.63 -6.29 5.72
CA PHE A 126 7.51 -5.41 5.36
C PHE A 126 7.17 -5.54 3.88
N VAL A 127 8.17 -5.36 2.98
CA VAL A 127 7.96 -5.43 1.53
C VAL A 127 7.50 -6.83 1.10
N GLN A 128 8.08 -7.89 1.68
CA GLN A 128 7.65 -9.26 1.43
C GLN A 128 6.19 -9.44 1.83
N PHE A 129 5.79 -9.03 3.04
CA PHE A 129 4.41 -9.12 3.48
C PHE A 129 3.46 -8.30 2.59
N PHE A 130 3.86 -7.09 2.22
CA PHE A 130 3.07 -6.17 1.39
C PHE A 130 2.80 -6.76 0.00
N ASN A 131 3.86 -7.22 -0.69
CA ASN A 131 3.76 -7.76 -2.05
C ASN A 131 3.15 -9.16 -2.11
N THR A 132 3.02 -9.86 -0.97
CA THR A 132 2.44 -11.21 -0.92
C THR A 132 1.09 -11.22 -0.22
N VAL A 133 1.07 -11.34 1.11
CA VAL A 133 -0.12 -11.56 1.91
C VAL A 133 -1.11 -10.40 1.80
N TRP A 134 -0.63 -9.16 1.90
CA TRP A 134 -1.49 -7.99 1.79
C TRP A 134 -2.09 -7.86 0.39
N SER A 135 -1.26 -7.93 -0.67
CA SER A 135 -1.75 -7.85 -2.06
C SER A 135 -2.75 -8.96 -2.39
N ALA A 136 -2.46 -10.21 -2.02
CA ALA A 136 -3.37 -11.34 -2.27
C ALA A 136 -4.73 -11.16 -1.59
N ARG A 137 -4.75 -10.58 -0.38
CA ARG A 137 -6.02 -10.23 0.29
C ARG A 137 -6.76 -9.12 -0.46
N ARG A 138 -6.05 -8.11 -0.99
CA ARG A 138 -6.67 -7.05 -1.82
C ARG A 138 -7.28 -7.62 -3.08
N ASP A 139 -6.56 -8.48 -3.80
CA ASP A 139 -7.04 -9.13 -5.02
C ASP A 139 -8.31 -9.95 -4.76
N ALA A 140 -8.35 -10.68 -3.63
CA ALA A 140 -9.53 -11.44 -3.25
C ALA A 140 -10.76 -10.55 -3.00
N ILE A 141 -10.59 -9.43 -2.29
CA ILE A 141 -11.69 -8.50 -2.03
C ILE A 141 -12.15 -7.80 -3.31
N GLU A 142 -11.22 -7.36 -4.16
CA GLU A 142 -11.55 -6.72 -5.43
C GLU A 142 -12.31 -7.69 -6.35
N ALA A 143 -11.93 -8.97 -6.39
CA ALA A 143 -12.66 -9.99 -7.13
C ALA A 143 -14.08 -10.21 -6.59
N LEU A 144 -14.29 -10.13 -5.27
CA LEU A 144 -15.63 -10.22 -4.67
C LEU A 144 -16.49 -9.01 -5.04
N LEU A 145 -15.93 -7.80 -4.98
CA LEU A 145 -16.62 -6.59 -5.41
C LEU A 145 -16.96 -6.65 -6.91
N ALA A 146 -16.02 -7.09 -7.77
CA ALA A 146 -16.27 -7.20 -9.20
C ALA A 146 -17.41 -8.16 -9.55
N ARG A 147 -17.63 -9.20 -8.73
CA ARG A 147 -18.66 -10.21 -8.95
C ARG A 147 -20.03 -9.85 -8.38
N HIS A 148 -20.07 -9.10 -7.28
CA HIS A 148 -21.29 -8.95 -6.48
C HIS A 148 -21.69 -7.50 -6.18
N ALA A 149 -20.78 -6.52 -6.31
CA ALA A 149 -21.09 -5.14 -6.02
C ALA A 149 -21.76 -4.43 -7.20
N HIS A 150 -22.73 -3.59 -6.87
CA HIS A 150 -23.31 -2.62 -7.80
C HIS A 150 -22.52 -1.30 -7.72
N ILE A 151 -22.79 -0.36 -8.64
CA ILE A 151 -22.08 0.95 -8.66
C ILE A 151 -22.15 1.69 -7.31
N GLY A 152 -23.28 1.60 -6.60
CA GLY A 152 -23.43 2.21 -5.27
C GLY A 152 -22.43 1.67 -4.24
N ASP A 153 -22.08 0.39 -4.32
CA ASP A 153 -21.06 -0.22 -3.45
C ASP A 153 -19.67 0.29 -3.81
N TRP A 154 -19.36 0.37 -5.11
CA TRP A 154 -18.08 0.89 -5.56
C TRP A 154 -17.83 2.31 -5.09
N ARG A 155 -18.86 3.16 -5.11
CA ARG A 155 -18.80 4.53 -4.56
C ARG A 155 -18.58 4.52 -3.06
N LEU A 156 -19.45 3.84 -2.31
CA LEU A 156 -19.43 3.86 -0.84
C LEU A 156 -18.17 3.20 -0.27
N VAL A 157 -17.80 2.04 -0.79
CA VAL A 157 -16.64 1.28 -0.33
C VAL A 157 -15.35 1.88 -0.85
N GLY A 158 -15.29 2.26 -2.13
CA GLY A 158 -14.10 2.84 -2.73
C GLY A 158 -13.69 4.15 -2.08
N GLY A 159 -14.68 4.98 -1.70
CA GLY A 159 -14.42 6.28 -1.09
C GLY A 159 -13.55 7.17 -1.95
N ILE A 160 -13.65 7.01 -3.28
CA ILE A 160 -12.87 7.76 -4.26
C ILE A 160 -13.64 9.01 -4.64
N ASP A 161 -13.05 10.16 -4.32
CA ASP A 161 -13.51 11.48 -4.69
C ASP A 161 -12.35 12.30 -5.30
N ALA A 162 -12.65 13.52 -5.75
CA ALA A 162 -11.62 14.36 -6.37
C ALA A 162 -10.47 14.70 -5.40
N ASP A 163 -10.78 14.91 -4.13
CA ASP A 163 -9.80 15.33 -3.12
C ASP A 163 -8.84 14.20 -2.78
N SER A 164 -9.36 12.99 -2.54
CA SER A 164 -8.56 11.78 -2.31
C SER A 164 -7.63 11.49 -3.50
N ILE A 165 -8.11 11.62 -4.74
CA ILE A 165 -7.27 11.45 -5.95
C ILE A 165 -6.15 12.50 -5.99
N LEU A 166 -6.46 13.76 -5.73
CA LEU A 166 -5.45 14.83 -5.77
C LEU A 166 -4.40 14.66 -4.67
N GLU A 167 -4.84 14.21 -3.50
CA GLU A 167 -4.04 14.06 -2.29
C GLU A 167 -3.15 12.81 -2.36
N GLU A 168 -3.62 11.72 -2.99
CA GLU A 168 -2.81 10.57 -3.43
C GLU A 168 -1.68 11.03 -4.35
N ARG A 169 -2.05 11.67 -5.47
CA ARG A 169 -1.10 12.11 -6.51
C ARG A 169 -0.09 13.11 -5.98
N ARG A 170 -0.50 13.95 -5.02
CA ARG A 170 0.40 14.91 -4.35
C ARG A 170 1.45 14.18 -3.51
N ARG A 171 1.06 13.17 -2.71
CA ARG A 171 2.03 12.36 -1.96
C ARG A 171 2.93 11.55 -2.87
N TYR A 172 2.38 10.91 -3.91
CA TYR A 172 3.17 10.13 -4.84
C TYR A 172 4.23 10.98 -5.58
N ARG A 173 3.83 12.19 -6.01
CA ARG A 173 4.77 13.17 -6.59
C ARG A 173 5.86 13.60 -5.59
N ARG A 174 5.54 13.72 -4.30
CA ARG A 174 6.53 14.03 -3.26
C ARG A 174 7.56 12.92 -3.09
N VAL A 175 7.14 11.65 -3.17
CA VAL A 175 8.08 10.52 -3.20
C VAL A 175 8.98 10.61 -4.43
N SER A 176 8.38 10.82 -5.60
CA SER A 176 9.11 10.94 -6.87
C SER A 176 10.15 12.08 -6.83
N ALA A 177 9.79 13.24 -6.27
CA ALA A 177 10.65 14.41 -6.16
C ALA A 177 11.82 14.25 -5.17
N THR A 178 11.75 13.24 -4.29
CA THR A 178 12.78 12.97 -3.28
C THR A 178 13.60 11.71 -3.61
N LEU A 179 13.44 11.12 -4.80
CA LEU A 179 14.17 9.93 -5.20
C LEU A 179 15.68 10.15 -5.13
N PRO A 180 16.43 9.29 -4.41
CA PRO A 180 17.87 9.37 -4.40
C PRO A 180 18.46 8.94 -5.75
N PRO A 181 19.68 9.39 -6.10
CA PRO A 181 20.34 9.01 -7.35
C PRO A 181 20.39 7.47 -7.53
N GLY A 182 19.94 6.99 -8.69
CA GLY A 182 19.94 5.56 -9.03
C GLY A 182 18.79 4.73 -8.42
N ALA A 183 17.85 5.35 -7.69
CA ALA A 183 16.58 4.73 -7.33
C ALA A 183 15.53 4.97 -8.44
N SER A 184 14.56 4.05 -8.56
CA SER A 184 13.42 4.19 -9.46
C SER A 184 12.13 3.77 -8.75
N LEU A 185 11.01 4.36 -9.17
CA LEU A 185 9.65 3.94 -8.83
C LEU A 185 9.08 2.98 -9.89
N ASP A 186 9.77 2.79 -11.01
CA ASP A 186 9.51 1.65 -11.88
C ASP A 186 9.95 0.42 -11.07
N GLY A 187 9.00 -0.33 -10.51
CA GLY A 187 9.28 -1.53 -9.73
C GLY A 187 10.20 -2.51 -10.48
N PRO A 188 10.73 -3.55 -9.82
CA PRO A 188 11.48 -4.58 -10.54
C PRO A 188 10.63 -5.10 -11.71
N PRO A 189 11.20 -5.27 -12.92
CA PRO A 189 10.45 -5.79 -14.04
C PRO A 189 9.81 -7.12 -13.65
N PRO A 190 8.58 -7.43 -14.11
CA PRO A 190 7.96 -8.70 -13.81
C PRO A 190 8.94 -9.83 -14.17
N ALA A 191 9.08 -10.80 -13.27
CA ALA A 191 9.89 -11.98 -13.53
C ALA A 191 9.39 -12.59 -14.84
N ARG A 192 10.26 -12.63 -15.86
CA ARG A 192 9.95 -13.34 -17.09
C ARG A 192 9.95 -14.82 -16.75
N ASP A 193 8.78 -15.42 -16.71
CA ASP A 193 8.65 -16.87 -16.75
C ASP A 193 9.46 -17.37 -17.95
N SER A 194 10.50 -18.15 -17.66
CA SER A 194 11.33 -18.84 -18.65
C SER A 194 10.83 -20.26 -18.83
#